data_AF-A0A136K3N8-F1
#
_entry.id   AF-A0A136K3N8-F1
#
_cell.length_a   1.000
_cell.length_b   1.000
_cell.length_c   1.000
_cell.angle_alpha   90.00
_cell.angle_beta   90.00
_cell.angle_gamma   90.00
#
_symmetry.space_group_name_H-M   'P 1'
#
loop_
_entity.id
_entity.type
_entity.pdbx_description
1 polymer ?
#
loop_
_entity_poly.entity_id
_entity_poly.type
_entity_poly.pdbx_seq_one_letter_code
_entity_poly.pdbx_strand_id
1 'polypeptide(L)' 'MVPSPVSLESATLVRDLLSVRRSVTLEQLVALLPELTWNQVFTTVDELSRRGEILLFRRGFTYEVEWSAARPKTFFCVG' A
#
# COMPACT_ATOMS: atom_id res chain seq x y z
N MET A 1 -11.68 20.86 -2.24
CA MET A 1 -11.02 19.59 -2.63
C MET A 1 -11.12 18.69 -1.40
N VAL A 2 -12.12 17.82 -1.37
CA VAL A 2 -12.34 16.91 -0.23
C VAL A 2 -11.27 15.82 -0.35
N PRO A 3 -10.46 15.52 0.68
CA PRO A 3 -9.70 14.28 0.65
C PRO A 3 -10.74 13.17 0.57
N SER A 4 -10.83 12.50 -0.57
CA SER A 4 -11.63 11.28 -0.66
C SER A 4 -11.16 10.40 0.48
N PRO A 5 -11.98 10.11 1.51
CA PRO A 5 -11.53 9.23 2.56
C PRO A 5 -11.17 7.93 1.85
N VAL A 6 -9.91 7.51 1.94
CA VAL A 6 -9.61 6.10 1.74
C VAL A 6 -10.63 5.35 2.58
N SER A 7 -11.50 4.58 1.91
CA SER A 7 -12.53 3.84 2.60
C SER A 7 -11.82 3.02 3.68
N LEU A 8 -12.21 3.17 4.93
CA LEU A 8 -11.59 2.47 6.05
C LEU A 8 -11.51 0.96 5.77
N GLU A 9 -12.48 0.45 5.03
CA GLU A 9 -12.56 -0.90 4.50
C GLU A 9 -11.38 -1.27 3.58
N SER A 10 -11.04 -0.43 2.59
CA SER A 10 -9.91 -0.71 1.69
C SER A 10 -8.59 -0.71 2.43
N ALA A 11 -8.40 0.23 3.37
CA ALA A 11 -7.21 0.23 4.23
C ALA A 11 -7.12 -1.04 5.07
N THR A 12 -8.23 -1.47 5.67
CA THR A 12 -8.28 -2.68 6.51
C THR A 12 -7.98 -3.93 5.70
N LEU A 13 -8.55 -4.05 4.49
CA LEU A 13 -8.28 -5.18 3.58
C LEU A 13 -6.81 -5.23 3.16
N VAL A 14 -6.22 -4.10 2.77
CA VAL A 14 -4.80 -4.02 2.41
C VAL A 14 -3.91 -4.40 3.60
N ARG A 15 -4.24 -3.92 4.81
CA ARG A 15 -3.51 -4.27 6.04
C ARG A 15 -3.62 -5.75 6.39
N ASP A 16 -4.82 -6.32 6.36
CA ASP A 16 -5.06 -7.72 6.66
C ASP A 16 -4.27 -8.62 5.70
N LEU A 17 -4.33 -8.29 4.40
CA LEU A 17 -3.60 -9.01 3.37
C LEU A 17 -2.08 -8.91 3.56
N LEU A 18 -1.55 -7.74 3.90
CA LEU A 18 -0.12 -7.53 4.21
C LEU A 18 0.31 -8.18 5.53
N SER A 19 -0.61 -8.32 6.49
CA SER A 19 -0.36 -9.03 7.75
C SER A 19 -0.18 -10.52 7.51
N VAL A 20 -0.93 -11.10 6.56
CA VAL A 20 -0.77 -12.50 6.15
C VAL A 20 0.41 -12.67 5.20
N ARG A 21 0.57 -11.76 4.24
CA ARG A 21 1.61 -11.76 3.21
C ARG A 21 2.56 -10.60 3.46
N ARG A 22 3.69 -10.90 4.10
CA ARG A 22 4.71 -9.93 4.51
C ARG A 22 5.03 -8.87 3.44
N SER A 23 5.09 -9.27 2.17
CA SER A 23 5.18 -8.36 1.02
C SER A 23 4.37 -8.89 -0.17
N VAL A 24 3.83 -7.97 -0.97
CA VAL A 24 3.05 -8.26 -2.19
C VAL A 24 3.25 -7.17 -3.23
N THR A 25 3.08 -7.49 -4.52
CA THR A 25 3.09 -6.45 -5.56
C THR A 25 1.75 -5.72 -5.66
N LEU A 26 1.71 -4.51 -6.22
CA LEU A 26 0.46 -3.80 -6.51
C LEU A 26 -0.48 -4.63 -7.41
N GLU A 27 0.08 -5.31 -8.40
CA GLU A 27 -0.69 -6.19 -9.30
C GLU A 27 -1.31 -7.36 -8.53
N GLN A 28 -0.57 -7.97 -7.60
CA GLN A 28 -1.10 -9.02 -6.72
C GLN A 28 -2.16 -8.48 -5.77
N LEU A 29 -2.00 -7.26 -5.24
CA LEU A 29 -2.99 -6.60 -4.40
C LEU A 29 -4.32 -6.45 -5.12
N VAL A 30 -4.30 -5.98 -6.37
CA VAL A 30 -5.51 -5.84 -7.21
C VAL A 30 -6.10 -7.20 -7.58
N ALA A 31 -5.25 -8.20 -7.84
CA ALA A 31 -5.71 -9.56 -8.14
C ALA A 31 -6.34 -10.26 -6.91
N LEU A 32 -5.83 -9.99 -5.70
CA LEU A 32 -6.31 -10.59 -4.46
C LEU A 32 -7.50 -9.84 -3.85
N LEU A 33 -7.65 -8.55 -4.16
CA LEU A 33 -8.77 -7.70 -3.74
C LEU A 33 -9.54 -7.24 -4.99
N PRO A 34 -10.27 -8.14 -5.68
CA PRO A 34 -11.03 -7.79 -6.89
C PRO A 34 -12.19 -6.81 -6.59
N GLU A 35 -12.53 -6.64 -5.32
CA GLU A 35 -13.52 -5.68 -4.82
C GLU A 35 -13.04 -4.22 -4.91
N LEU A 36 -11.71 -4.03 -5.01
CA LEU A 36 -11.10 -2.72 -5.11
C LEU A 36 -10.63 -2.46 -6.54
N THR A 37 -10.93 -1.26 -7.03
CA THR A 37 -10.38 -0.81 -8.31
C THR A 37 -8.90 -0.48 -8.18
N TRP A 38 -8.15 -0.53 -9.29
CA TRP A 38 -6.74 -0.15 -9.33
C TRP A 38 -6.48 1.23 -8.68
N ASN A 39 -7.34 2.21 -8.98
CA ASN A 39 -7.24 3.55 -8.39
C ASN A 39 -7.44 3.53 -6.87
N GLN A 40 -8.41 2.77 -6.36
CA GLN A 40 -8.64 2.66 -4.92
C GLN A 40 -7.49 1.96 -4.20
N VAL A 41 -6.94 0.88 -4.77
CA VAL A 41 -5.75 0.23 -4.23
C VAL A 41 -4.59 1.20 -4.21
N PHE A 42 -4.33 1.89 -5.32
CA PHE A 42 -3.25 2.86 -5.42
C PHE A 42 -3.39 4.01 -4.42
N THR A 43 -4.57 4.63 -4.31
CA THR A 43 -4.83 5.71 -3.33
C THR A 43 -4.69 5.20 -1.90
N THR A 44 -5.19 4.00 -1.59
CA THR A 44 -5.07 3.39 -0.25
C THR A 44 -3.61 3.13 0.12
N VAL A 45 -2.84 2.54 -0.80
CA VAL A 45 -1.41 2.26 -0.60
C VAL A 45 -0.61 3.56 -0.48
N ASP A 46 -0.87 4.57 -1.33
CA ASP A 46 -0.19 5.87 -1.25
C ASP A 46 -0.46 6.55 0.10
N GLU A 47 -1.71 6.56 0.58
CA GLU A 47 -2.03 7.13 1.89
C GLU A 47 -1.39 6.36 3.05
N LEU A 48 -1.46 5.03 3.06
CA LEU A 48 -0.83 4.20 4.09
C LEU A 48 0.69 4.37 4.10
N SER A 49 1.30 4.52 2.92
CA SER A 49 2.73 4.81 2.75
C SER A 49 3.09 6.17 3.32
N ARG A 50 2.30 7.23 3.02
CA ARG A 50 2.48 8.57 3.59
C ARG A 50 2.31 8.61 5.10
N ARG A 51 1.45 7.77 5.66
CA ARG A 51 1.28 7.59 7.11
C ARG A 51 2.42 6.78 7.76
N GLY A 52 3.30 6.17 6.97
CA GLY A 52 4.42 5.36 7.44
C GLY A 52 4.03 3.95 7.90
N GLU A 53 2.83 3.50 7.55
CA GLU A 53 2.28 2.21 7.98
C GLU A 53 2.73 1.05 7.09
N ILE A 54 3.06 1.35 5.83
CA ILE A 54 3.57 0.40 4.86
C ILE A 54 4.76 1.01 4.13
N LEU A 55 5.59 0.15 3.54
CA LEU A 55 6.72 0.54 2.72
C LEU A 55 6.42 0.21 1.26
N LEU A 56 6.57 1.20 0.38
CA LEU A 56 6.44 1.03 -1.06
C LEU A 56 7.84 1.00 -1.68
N PHE A 57 8.21 -0.13 -2.27
CA PHE A 57 9.46 -0.32 -2.98
C PHE A 57 9.21 -0.39 -4.48
N ARG A 58 10.00 0.34 -5.25
CA ARG A 58 10.01 0.20 -6.71
C ARG A 58 11.13 -0.76 -7.10
N ARG A 59 10.76 -1.93 -7.64
CA ARG A 59 11.70 -2.91 -8.21
C ARG A 59 11.55 -2.94 -9.73
N GLY A 60 12.25 -2.02 -10.39
CA GLY A 60 12.16 -1.83 -11.85
C GLY A 60 10.79 -1.29 -12.29
N PHE A 61 10.02 -2.12 -12.99
CA PHE A 61 8.67 -1.80 -13.46
C PHE A 61 7.56 -2.25 -12.49
N THR A 62 7.91 -2.97 -11.43
CA THR A 62 6.95 -3.47 -10.44
C THR A 62 7.06 -2.69 -9.14
N TYR A 63 5.90 -2.43 -8.54
CA TYR A 63 5.80 -1.85 -7.21
C TYR A 63 5.49 -2.94 -6.20
N GLU A 64 6.34 -3.09 -5.19
CA GLU A 64 6.16 -3.97 -4.05
C GLU A 64 5.72 -3.16 -2.83
N VAL A 65 4.80 -3.72 -2.08
CA VAL A 65 4.25 -3.17 -0.84
C VAL A 65 4.61 -4.14 0.28
N GLU A 66 5.21 -3.62 1.34
CA GLU A 66 5.62 -4.40 2.52
C GLU A 66 5.02 -3.79 3.80
N TRP A 67 4.64 -4.65 4.74
CA TRP A 67 4.16 -4.20 6.05
C TRP A 67 5.28 -3.55 6.87
N SER A 68 5.08 -2.30 7.31
CA SER A 68 6.03 -1.62 8.20
C SER A 68 5.70 -1.96 9.65
N ALA A 69 6.27 -3.04 10.16
CA ALA A 69 6.28 -3.31 11.60
C ALA A 69 7.26 -2.33 12.29
N ALA A 70 6.86 -1.06 12.40
CA ALA A 70 7.47 -0.01 13.20
C ALA A 70 9.01 0.14 13.11
N ARG A 71 9.46 1.03 12.21
CA ARG A 71 10.19 2.25 12.60
C ARG A 71 10.13 3.24 11.44
N PRO A 72 9.88 4.54 11.68
CA PRO A 72 9.92 5.54 10.62
C PRO A 72 11.37 5.69 10.16
N LYS A 73 11.77 4.86 9.20
CA LYS A 73 12.93 5.15 8.37
C LYS A 73 12.39 5.95 7.22
N THR A 74 12.66 7.25 7.28
CA THR A 74 12.71 8.15 6.14
C THR A 74 13.42 7.43 5.00
N PHE A 75 12.67 6.85 4.05
CA PHE A 75 13.26 6.42 2.80
C PHE A 75 13.37 7.67 1.93
N PHE A 76 14.57 8.24 1.96
CA PHE A 76 15.03 9.12 0.90
C PHE A 76 14.98 8.33 -0.41
N CYS A 77 14.18 8.77 -1.36
CA CYS A 77 14.52 8.59 -2.76
C CYS A 77 15.74 9.48 -3.02
N VAL A 78 16.95 8.92 -2.90
CA VAL A 78 18.14 9.53 -3.51
C VAL A 78 18.04 9.23 -5.01
N GLY A 79 17.73 10.28 -5.77
CA GLY A 79 18.01 10.39 -7.20
C GLY A 79 19.15 11.37 -7.41
#